data_AF-A0A924MPT6-F1
#
_entry.id   AF-A0A924MPT6-F1
#
_cell.length_a   1.000
_cell.length_b   1.000
_cell.length_c   1.000
_cell.angle_alpha   90.00
_cell.angle_beta   90.00
_cell.angle_gamma   90.00
#
_symmetry.space_group_name_H-M   'P 1'
#
loop_
_entity.id
_entity.type
_entity.pdbx_description
1 polymer ?
#
loop_
_entity_poly.entity_id
_entity_poly.type
_entity_poly.pdbx_seq_one_letter_code
_entity_poly.pdbx_strand_id
1 'polypeptide(L)'
;LFVPTTRDYQLGDDIYLLLTLPGDPQRYPVAGKVGWLTPANAPGGRTQGVGVRFPVDEKTRRLKMRNEEVLGTSFSSSKPTQTI
;
A
#
# COMPACT_ATOMS: atom_id res chain seq x y z
N LEU A 1 2.72 -1.99 0.09
CA LEU A 1 1.62 -1.13 -0.38
C LEU A 1 2.16 0.25 -0.68
N PHE A 2 1.88 0.85 -1.84
CA PHE A 2 2.24 2.25 -2.09
C PHE A 2 1.14 3.20 -1.61
N VAL A 3 1.52 4.27 -0.92
CA VAL A 3 0.62 5.32 -0.43
C VAL A 3 1.10 6.67 -0.96
N PRO A 4 0.34 7.34 -1.85
CA PRO A 4 0.69 8.68 -2.32
C PRO A 4 0.57 9.66 -1.15
N THR A 5 1.62 10.45 -0.91
CA THR A 5 1.67 11.42 0.18
C THR A 5 2.75 12.46 -0.11
N THR A 6 2.45 13.72 0.25
CA THR A 6 3.43 14.82 0.23
C THR A 6 4.11 15.01 1.59
N ARG A 7 3.67 14.28 2.63
CA ARG A 7 4.31 14.29 3.94
C ARG A 7 5.71 13.69 3.87
N ASP A 8 6.62 14.30 4.59
CA ASP A 8 7.98 13.80 4.76
C ASP A 8 7.97 12.60 5.71
N TYR A 9 8.63 11.52 5.27
CA TYR A 9 8.85 10.30 6.01
C TYR A 9 10.29 9.87 5.84
N GLN A 10 10.80 9.13 6.82
CA GLN A 10 12.08 8.45 6.76
C GLN A 10 11.90 6.93 6.64
N LEU A 11 12.93 6.26 6.15
CA LEU A 11 12.96 4.80 6.13
C LEU A 11 12.87 4.26 7.56
N GLY A 12 11.99 3.29 7.78
CA GLY A 12 11.78 2.67 9.09
C GLY A 12 10.73 3.35 9.97
N ASP A 13 10.23 4.52 9.58
CA ASP A 13 9.17 5.24 10.30
C ASP A 13 7.94 4.37 10.50
N ASP A 14 7.37 4.44 11.70
CA ASP A 14 6.09 3.83 12.01
C ASP A 14 4.95 4.65 11.38
N ILE A 15 4.08 3.97 10.65
CA ILE A 15 2.95 4.59 9.95
C ILE A 15 1.66 3.85 10.27
N TYR A 16 0.61 4.59 10.61
CA TYR A 16 -0.72 4.05 10.81
C TYR A 16 -1.62 4.42 9.65
N LEU A 17 -2.20 3.40 9.02
CA LEU A 17 -3.05 3.53 7.84
C LEU A 17 -4.43 2.93 8.11
N LEU A 18 -5.45 3.51 7.49
CA LEU A 18 -6.75 2.87 7.33
C LEU A 18 -6.85 2.39 5.88
N LEU A 19 -6.82 1.08 5.68
CA LEU A 19 -6.98 0.46 4.36
C LEU A 19 -8.45 0.14 4.12
N THR A 20 -8.95 0.42 2.92
CA THR A 20 -10.25 -0.03 2.44
C THR A 20 -10.01 -0.91 1.22
N LEU A 21 -10.67 -2.07 1.16
CA LEU A 21 -10.54 -2.98 0.03
C LEU A 21 -11.61 -2.64 -1.03
N PRO A 22 -11.33 -2.84 -2.33
CA PRO A 22 -12.34 -2.67 -3.36
C PRO A 22 -13.57 -3.55 -3.10
N GLY A 23 -14.77 -2.96 -3.12
CA GLY A 23 -16.02 -3.69 -2.86
C GLY A 23 -16.33 -3.97 -1.38
N ASP A 24 -15.46 -3.57 -0.45
CA ASP A 24 -15.69 -3.71 1.00
C ASP A 24 -15.60 -2.33 1.66
N PRO A 25 -16.70 -1.77 2.19
CA PRO A 25 -16.69 -0.45 2.84
C PRO A 25 -15.96 -0.46 4.19
N GLN A 26 -15.62 -1.63 4.73
CA GLN A 26 -14.94 -1.76 6.01
C GLN A 26 -13.53 -1.16 5.93
N ARG A 27 -13.16 -0.39 6.97
CA ARG A 27 -11.82 0.17 7.15
C ARG A 27 -11.00 -0.73 8.06
N TYR A 28 -9.85 -1.14 7.57
CA TYR A 28 -8.92 -2.01 8.28
C TYR A 28 -7.72 -1.18 8.77
N PRO A 29 -7.54 -1.03 10.09
CA PRO A 29 -6.36 -0.37 10.62
C PRO A 29 -5.12 -1.23 10.42
N VAL A 30 -4.06 -0.61 9.92
CA VAL A 30 -2.76 -1.24 9.67
C VAL A 30 -1.67 -0.35 10.26
N ALA A 31 -0.96 -0.87 11.25
CA ALA A 31 0.30 -0.29 11.72
C ALA A 31 1.44 -0.90 10.90
N GLY A 32 2.05 -0.13 10.01
CA GLY A 32 3.15 -0.56 9.16
C GLY A 32 4.42 0.23 9.41
N LYS A 33 5.47 -0.10 8.64
CA LYS A 33 6.71 0.69 8.58
C LYS A 33 7.02 1.13 7.16
N VAL A 34 7.65 2.28 7.02
CA VAL A 34 8.12 2.77 5.72
C VAL A 34 9.28 1.90 5.23
N GLY A 35 9.07 1.19 4.12
CA GLY A 35 10.06 0.30 3.49
C GLY A 35 10.81 0.96 2.33
N TRP A 36 10.21 1.94 1.65
CA TRP A 36 10.88 2.77 0.64
C TRP A 36 10.19 4.12 0.48
N LEU A 37 10.91 5.09 -0.09
CA LEU A 37 10.42 6.45 -0.34
C LEU A 37 10.41 6.70 -1.86
N THR A 38 9.41 7.43 -2.35
CA THR A 38 9.37 7.97 -3.71
C THR A 38 9.36 9.49 -3.60
N PRO A 39 10.49 10.17 -3.89
CA PRO A 39 10.62 11.61 -3.71
C PRO A 39 9.75 12.40 -4.71
N ALA A 40 9.53 13.68 -4.40
CA ALA A 40 8.98 14.61 -5.36
C ALA A 40 9.89 14.66 -6.61
N ASN A 41 9.29 14.69 -7.80
CA ASN A 41 10.00 14.68 -9.09
C ASN A 41 10.79 13.40 -9.40
N ALA A 42 10.35 12.26 -8.86
CA ALA A 42 10.94 10.97 -9.21
C ALA A 42 10.94 10.74 -10.74
N PRO A 43 12.02 10.19 -11.32
CA PRO A 43 12.15 9.97 -12.75
C PRO A 43 10.96 9.18 -13.32
N GLY A 44 10.51 9.57 -14.52
CA GLY A 44 9.37 8.93 -15.18
C GLY A 44 7.99 9.35 -14.67
N GLY A 45 7.89 10.49 -13.97
CA GLY A 45 6.61 11.06 -13.54
C GLY A 45 5.91 10.26 -12.44
N ARG A 46 6.68 9.52 -11.63
CA ARG A 46 6.12 8.72 -10.54
C ARG A 46 5.58 9.65 -9.45
N THR A 47 4.38 9.35 -8.97
CA THR A 47 3.74 10.09 -7.88
C THR A 47 4.60 10.02 -6.62
N GLN A 48 4.78 11.17 -5.96
CA GLN A 48 5.44 11.23 -4.64
C GLN A 48 4.67 10.37 -3.63
N GLY A 49 5.40 9.65 -2.79
CA GLY A 49 4.78 8.89 -1.71
C GLY A 49 5.72 7.91 -1.03
N VAL A 50 5.13 6.98 -0.30
CA VAL A 50 5.86 6.00 0.50
C VAL A 50 5.39 4.59 0.22
N GLY A 51 6.33 3.66 0.22
CA GLY A 51 6.07 2.24 0.28
C GLY A 51 5.98 1.78 1.71
N VAL A 52 4.84 1.21 2.08
CA VAL A 52 4.59 0.70 3.42
C VAL A 52 4.71 -0.81 3.42
N ARG A 53 5.60 -1.30 4.30
CA ARG A 53 5.75 -2.70 4.67
C ARG A 53 4.80 -3.01 5.80
N PHE A 54 4.02 -4.05 5.58
CA PHE A 54 3.06 -4.58 6.53
C PHE A 54 3.77 -5.45 7.58
N PRO A 55 3.37 -5.40 8.86
CA PRO A 55 3.93 -6.25 9.90
C PRO A 55 3.56 -7.71 9.63
N VAL A 56 4.40 -8.63 10.09
CA VAL A 56 4.24 -10.08 9.88
C VAL A 56 3.26 -10.66 10.90
N ASP A 57 2.11 -9.99 11.08
CA ASP A 57 1.06 -10.39 12.00
C ASP A 57 -0.05 -11.12 11.25
N GLU A 58 -0.75 -12.02 11.94
CA GLU A 58 -1.77 -12.86 11.30
C GLU A 58 -2.94 -12.07 10.73
N LYS A 59 -3.33 -10.95 11.37
CA LYS A 59 -4.33 -10.02 10.84
C LYS A 59 -3.91 -9.47 9.47
N THR A 60 -2.64 -9.12 9.33
CA THR A 60 -2.10 -8.53 8.11
C THR A 60 -1.91 -9.58 7.02
N ARG A 61 -1.63 -10.83 7.39
CA ARG A 61 -1.61 -11.97 6.46
C ARG A 61 -2.99 -12.24 5.86
N ARG A 62 -4.07 -12.16 6.67
CA ARG A 62 -5.45 -12.26 6.18
C ARG A 62 -5.84 -11.10 5.25
N LEU A 63 -5.38 -9.89 5.56
CA LEU A 63 -5.56 -8.74 4.66
C LEU A 63 -4.82 -8.92 3.34
N LYS A 64 -3.59 -9.43 3.36
CA LYS A 64 -2.82 -9.73 2.15
C LYS A 64 -3.53 -10.79 1.29
N MET A 65 -4.02 -11.87 1.89
CA MET A 65 -4.78 -12.91 1.18
C MET A 65 -6.08 -12.37 0.57
N ARG A 66 -6.85 -11.55 1.30
CA ARG A 66 -8.05 -10.89 0.76
C ARG A 66 -7.72 -9.94 -0.39
N ASN A 67 -6.63 -9.18 -0.28
CA ASN A 67 -6.16 -8.30 -1.36
C ASN A 67 -5.76 -9.12 -2.59
N GLU A 68 -5.02 -10.22 -2.42
CA GLU A 68 -4.62 -11.12 -3.50
C GLU A 68 -5.82 -11.82 -4.15
N GLU A 69 -6.87 -12.16 -3.40
CA GLU A 69 -8.11 -12.74 -3.92
C GLU A 69 -8.91 -11.74 -4.80
N VAL A 70 -9.04 -10.49 -4.33
CA VAL A 70 -9.69 -9.39 -5.08
C VAL A 70 -8.86 -8.95 -6.30
N LEU A 71 -7.53 -8.95 -6.18
CA LEU A 71 -6.62 -8.61 -7.28
C LEU A 71 -6.46 -9.77 -8.27
N GLY A 72 -6.54 -11.03 -7.82
CA GLY A 72 -6.52 -12.22 -8.66
C GLY A 72 -7.73 -12.33 -9.58
N THR A 73 -8.89 -11.79 -9.17
CA THR A 73 -10.07 -11.62 -10.04
C THR A 73 -9.95 -10.40 -10.98
N SER A 74 -9.04 -9.48 -10.69
CA SER A 74 -8.80 -8.25 -11.47
C SER A 74 -7.70 -8.37 -12.52
N PHE A 75 -7.12 -9.56 -12.76
CA PHE A 75 -6.10 -9.78 -13.81
C PHE A 75 -6.63 -9.59 -15.25
N SER A 76 -7.93 -9.28 -15.41
CA SER A 76 -8.56 -8.84 -16.65
C SER A 76 -8.58 -7.29 -16.81
N SER A 77 -8.22 -6.52 -15.78
CA SER A 77 -8.27 -5.06 -15.82
C SER A 77 -6.90 -4.46 -16.14
N SER A 78 -6.80 -3.88 -17.34
CA SER A 78 -5.68 -3.13 -17.91
C SER A 78 -5.40 -1.79 -17.20
N LYS A 79 -5.45 -1.74 -15.87
CA LYS A 79 -5.02 -0.58 -15.08
C LYS A 79 -3.71 -0.89 -14.36
N PRO A 80 -2.63 -0.12 -14.60
CA PRO A 80 -1.37 -0.33 -13.92
C PRO A 80 -1.56 -0.12 -12.41
N THR A 81 -1.49 -1.20 -11.65
CA THR A 81 -1.40 -1.14 -10.19
C THR A 81 0.07 -1.02 -9.81
N GLN A 82 0.42 0.00 -9.03
CA GLN A 82 1.79 0.21 -8.52
C GLN A 82 2.10 -0.72 -7.33
N THR A 83 1.70 -1.99 -7.46
CA THR A 83 1.95 -3.01 -6.45
C THR A 83 2.72 -4.12 -7.16
N ILE A 84 4.00 -4.24 -6.84
CA ILE A 84 4.76 -5.47 -7.11
C ILE A 84 4.33 -6.56 -6.12
#